data_AF-A0A0B8NMG0-F1
#
_entry.id   AF-A0A0B8NMG0-F1
#
_cell.length_a   1.000
_cell.length_b   1.000
_cell.length_c   1.000
_cell.angle_alpha   90.00
_cell.angle_beta   90.00
_cell.angle_gamma   90.00
#
_symmetry.space_group_name_H-M   'P 1'
#
loop_
_entity.id
_entity.type
_entity.pdbx_description
1 polymer ?
#
loop_
_entity_poly.entity_id
_entity_poly.type
_entity_poly.pdbx_seq_one_letter_code
_entity_poly.pdbx_strand_id
1 'polypeptide(L)' 'MRSEGHEVDFAIHNAGGVRCSLNPGPVSKADIAGKLLPFAVPIGVYKLKGKYIKPTLEGAIDNALDPKHRNREFPI' A
#
# COMPACT_ATOMS: atom_id res chain seq x y z
N MET A 1 10.38 -10.35 -3.22
CA MET A 1 9.97 -11.20 -2.08
C MET A 1 10.16 -12.69 -2.32
N ARG A 2 9.40 -13.36 -3.21
CA ARG A 2 9.71 -14.78 -3.53
C ARG A 2 11.10 -14.95 -4.15
N SER A 3 11.50 -14.03 -5.03
CA SER A 3 12.88 -13.95 -5.57
C SER A 3 13.95 -13.66 -4.53
N GLU A 4 13.56 -13.20 -3.33
CA GLU A 4 14.45 -12.95 -2.19
C GLU A 4 14.41 -14.11 -1.18
N GLY A 5 13.80 -15.24 -1.54
CA GLY A 5 13.72 -16.45 -0.70
C GLY A 5 12.58 -16.46 0.32
N HIS A 6 11.67 -15.48 0.28
CA HIS A 6 10.51 -15.46 1.17
C HIS A 6 9.32 -16.24 0.57
N GLU A 7 8.83 -17.24 1.29
CA GLU A 7 7.56 -17.90 0.96
C GLU A 7 6.40 -17.00 1.40
N VAL A 8 5.74 -16.36 0.43
CA VAL A 8 4.66 -15.40 0.68
C VAL A 8 3.38 -15.84 0.00
N ASP A 9 2.28 -15.86 0.75
CA ASP A 9 0.93 -16.20 0.28
C ASP A 9 0.21 -15.00 -0.34
N PHE A 10 0.30 -13.83 0.29
CA PHE A 10 -0.36 -12.60 -0.14
C PHE A 10 0.40 -11.35 0.35
N ALA A 11 0.05 -10.19 -0.22
CA ALA A 11 0.53 -8.89 0.22
C ALA A 11 -0.66 -7.92 0.41
N ILE A 12 -0.51 -6.96 1.31
CA ILE A 12 -1.49 -5.89 1.55
C ILE A 12 -0.77 -4.56 1.35
N HIS A 13 -1.38 -3.64 0.61
CA HIS A 13 -0.89 -2.28 0.40
C HIS A 13 -2.05 -1.30 0.55
N ASN A 14 -1.87 -0.22 1.31
CA ASN A 14 -2.92 0.78 1.50
C ASN A 14 -2.96 1.76 0.32
N ALA A 15 -4.15 2.19 -0.08
CA ALA A 15 -4.32 3.08 -1.23
C ALA A 15 -3.60 4.43 -1.06
N GLY A 16 -3.46 4.94 0.17
CA GLY A 16 -2.77 6.21 0.44
C GLY A 16 -1.28 6.24 0.08
N GLY A 17 -0.64 5.07 -0.08
CA GLY A 17 0.73 4.95 -0.57
C GLY A 17 0.89 5.14 -2.08
N VAL A 18 -0.21 5.06 -2.84
CA VAL A 18 -0.27 5.25 -4.29
C VAL A 18 -0.85 6.62 -4.59
N ARG A 19 -0.09 7.49 -5.25
CA ARG A 19 -0.43 8.92 -5.33
C ARG A 19 -0.94 9.40 -6.68
N CYS A 20 -0.72 8.66 -7.75
CA CYS A 20 -1.22 9.01 -9.07
C CYS A 20 -1.57 7.77 -9.90
N SER A 21 -2.28 7.97 -11.02
CA SER A 21 -2.41 6.92 -12.03
C SER A 21 -1.14 6.84 -12.88
N LEU A 22 -0.86 5.67 -13.45
CA LEU A 22 0.10 5.54 -14.54
C LEU A 22 -0.64 5.73 -15.87
N ASN A 23 -0.20 6.70 -16.67
CA ASN A 23 -0.73 6.88 -18.01
C ASN A 23 -0.21 5.77 -18.94
N PRO A 24 -0.97 5.39 -19.97
CA PRO A 24 -0.50 4.43 -20.97
C PRO A 24 0.80 4.90 -21.65
N GLY A 25 1.73 3.97 -21.85
CA GLY A 25 3.01 4.24 -22.49
C GLY A 25 4.21 3.66 -21.72
N PRO A 26 5.44 4.00 -22.14
CA PRO A 26 6.65 3.59 -21.43
C PRO A 26 6.65 4.09 -19.98
N VAL A 27 7.00 3.22 -19.04
CA VAL A 27 7.11 3.55 -17.61
C VAL A 27 8.58 3.71 -17.26
N SER A 28 8.95 4.88 -16.73
CA SER A 28 10.32 5.14 -16.27
C SER A 28 10.47 4.98 -14.76
N LYS A 29 11.72 4.90 -14.29
CA LYS A 29 12.02 4.93 -12.85
C LYS A 29 11.51 6.21 -12.18
N ALA A 30 11.51 7.34 -12.87
CA ALA A 30 11.00 8.62 -12.36
C ALA A 30 9.47 8.70 -12.32
N ASP A 31 8.76 7.83 -13.05
CA ASP A 31 7.30 7.71 -12.91
C ASP A 31 6.91 6.88 -11.69
N ILE A 32 7.79 5.97 -11.27
CA ILE A 32 7.60 5.18 -10.06
C ILE A 32 8.10 5.97 -8.83
N ALA A 33 9.38 6.33 -8.82
CA ALA A 33 10.04 7.03 -7.73
C ALA A 33 9.64 8.50 -7.73
N GLY A 34 9.10 8.98 -6.60
CA GLY A 34 8.73 10.39 -6.42
C GLY A 34 7.39 10.81 -7.03
N LYS A 35 6.76 9.98 -7.88
CA LYS A 35 5.39 10.21 -8.37
C LYS A 35 4.42 9.14 -7.87
N LEU A 36 4.48 7.92 -8.41
CA LEU A 36 3.51 6.86 -8.06
C LEU A 36 3.67 6.39 -6.62
N LEU A 37 4.91 6.07 -6.22
CA LEU A 37 5.29 5.59 -4.89
C LEU A 37 6.35 6.54 -4.29
N PRO A 38 5.95 7.71 -3.81
CA PRO A 38 6.90 8.73 -3.36
C PRO A 38 7.49 8.44 -1.97
N PHE A 39 6.94 7.49 -1.23
CA PHE A 39 7.42 7.13 0.10
C PHE A 39 8.42 5.98 0.02
N ALA A 40 9.61 6.18 0.57
CA ALA A 40 10.63 5.13 0.70
C ALA A 40 10.33 4.20 1.89
N VAL A 41 9.19 3.50 1.85
CA VAL A 41 8.78 2.56 2.90
C VAL A 41 9.30 1.15 2.55
N PRO A 42 10.06 0.48 3.45
CA PRO A 42 10.50 -0.88 3.22
C PRO A 42 9.31 -1.86 3.24
N ILE A 43 9.41 -2.95 2.49
CA ILE A 43 8.40 -4.01 2.51
C ILE A 43 8.69 -4.93 3.69
N GLY A 44 7.75 -5.04 4.63
CA GLY A 44 7.81 -5.98 5.74
C GLY A 44 7.24 -7.35 5.36
N VAL A 45 7.86 -8.43 5.86
CA VAL A 45 7.37 -9.81 5.71
C VAL A 45 7.02 -10.36 7.10
N TYR A 46 5.81 -10.88 7.25
CA TYR A 46 5.30 -11.37 8.53
C TYR A 46 4.74 -12.78 8.40
N LYS A 47 5.04 -13.63 9.38
CA LYS A 47 4.34 -14.91 9.57
C LYS A 47 3.18 -14.69 10.54
N LEU A 48 1.95 -14.80 10.05
CA LEU A 48 0.74 -14.47 10.80
C LEU A 48 -0.19 -15.68 10.90
N LYS A 49 -0.98 -15.76 11.97
CA LYS A 49 -2.11 -16.70 12.05
C LYS A 49 -3.28 -16.12 11.26
N GLY A 50 -4.00 -16.97 10.52
CA GLY A 50 -5.14 -16.56 9.70
C GLY A 50 -6.22 -15.75 10.45
N LYS A 51 -6.40 -16.01 11.76
CA LYS A 51 -7.33 -15.25 12.62
C LYS A 51 -7.08 -13.74 12.66
N TYR A 52 -5.89 -13.28 12.31
CA TYR A 52 -5.54 -11.85 12.28
C TYR A 52 -5.87 -11.18 10.94
N ILE A 53 -6.10 -11.94 9.86
CA ILE A 53 -6.35 -11.36 8.53
C ILE A 53 -7.63 -10.55 8.53
N LYS A 54 -8.74 -11.13 9.01
CA LYS A 54 -10.04 -10.44 9.09
C LYS A 54 -9.95 -9.13 9.86
N PRO A 55 -9.54 -9.09 11.15
CA PRO A 55 -9.51 -7.83 11.89
C PRO A 55 -8.55 -6.79 11.28
N THR A 56 -7.47 -7.21 10.64
CA THR A 56 -6.60 -6.28 9.89
C THR A 56 -7.33 -5.63 8.72
N LEU A 57 -8.11 -6.39 7.95
CA LEU A 57 -8.88 -5.86 6.82
C LEU A 57 -10.04 -4.97 7.30
N GLU A 58 -10.79 -5.40 8.32
CA GLU A 58 -11.88 -4.59 8.92
C GLU A 58 -11.32 -3.26 9.44
N GLY A 59 -10.23 -3.28 10.20
CA GLY A 59 -9.60 -2.05 10.70
C GLY A 59 -9.09 -1.13 9.60
N ALA A 60 -8.60 -1.69 8.48
CA ALA A 60 -8.21 -0.89 7.32
C ALA A 60 -9.40 -0.23 6.63
N ILE A 61 -10.53 -0.93 6.53
CA ILE A 61 -11.79 -0.41 5.96
C ILE A 61 -12.37 0.68 6.87
N ASP A 62 -12.45 0.42 8.17
CA ASP A 62 -12.94 1.39 9.15
C ASP A 62 -12.12 2.68 9.09
N ASN A 63 -10.79 2.57 9.04
CA ASN A 63 -9.91 3.73 8.91
C ASN A 63 -10.09 4.48 7.58
N ALA A 64 -10.40 3.78 6.49
CA ALA A 64 -10.64 4.39 5.19
C ALA A 64 -12.01 5.08 5.08
N LEU A 65 -13.02 4.58 5.82
CA LEU A 65 -14.39 5.09 5.78
C LEU A 65 -14.72 6.07 6.92
N ASP A 66 -13.85 6.19 7.92
CA ASP A 66 -14.04 7.13 9.04
C ASP A 66 -14.30 8.56 8.51
N PRO A 67 -15.48 9.15 8.79
CA PRO A 67 -15.83 10.50 8.37
C PRO A 67 -14.82 11.57 8.78
N LYS A 68 -14.08 11.35 9.89
CA LYS A 68 -13.03 12.27 10.38
C LYS A 68 -11.76 12.25 9.53
N HIS A 69 -11.57 11.23 8.71
CA HIS A 69 -10.41 11.07 7.82
C HIS A 69 -10.71 11.47 6.36
N ARG A 70 -11.99 11.63 6.01
CA ARG A 70 -12.45 11.93 4.64
C ARG A 70 -12.02 13.32 4.11
N ASN A 71 -11.74 14.27 5.00
CA ASN A 71 -11.42 15.66 4.66
C ASN A 71 -9.94 16.03 4.90
N ARG A 72 -9.05 15.06 5.10
CA ARG A 72 -7.60 15.37 5.14
C ARG A 72 -7.09 15.48 3.71
N GLU A 73 -7.02 16.71 3.20
CA GLU A 73 -6.15 17.02 2.07
C GLU A 73 -4.73 16.63 2.49
N PHE A 74 -4.17 15.62 1.84
CA PHE A 74 -2.75 15.34 1.97
C PHE A 74 -2.02 16.44 1.20
N PRO A 75 -1.30 17.37 1.87
CA PRO A 75 -0.56 18.38 1.16
C PRO A 75 0.47 17.65 0.29
N ILE A 76 0.45 17.97 -1.00
CA ILE A 76 1.51 17.61 -1.95
C ILE A 76 2.75 18.46 -1.68
#